data_AF-A0A2W6TZ98-F1
#
_entry.id   AF-A0A2W6TZ98-F1
#
_cell.length_a   1.000
_cell.length_b   1.000
_cell.length_c   1.000
_cell.angle_alpha   90.00
_cell.angle_beta   90.00
_cell.angle_gamma   90.00
#
_symmetry.space_group_name_H-M   'P 1'
#
loop_
_entity.id
_entity.type
_entity.pdbx_description
1 polymer ?
#
loop_
_entity_poly.entity_id
_entity_poly.type
_entity_poly.pdbx_seq_one_letter_code
_entity_poly.pdbx_strand_id
1 'polypeptide(L)'
;MGPISTSWKIILKSRFLAVLSIGVLVAGSALAKEAIRLDASSDAAAESSWERMVESVSAAKKQKLLVAMLQINLEGVNSAYEVAGNPELQRFGIARVKDRVAGLDADEIIALGGRASGAGVRIQSIE
;
A
#
# COMPACT_ATOMS: atom_id res chain seq x y z
N MET A 1 44.11 -51.45 -25.61
CA MET A 1 43.61 -50.46 -24.63
C MET A 1 42.12 -50.28 -24.89
N GLY A 2 41.27 -50.78 -23.99
CA GLY A 2 39.85 -50.41 -23.99
C GLY A 2 39.64 -49.11 -23.20
N PRO A 3 38.41 -48.81 -22.75
CA PRO A 3 37.11 -49.31 -23.23
C PRO A 3 35.99 -48.22 -23.20
N ILE A 4 34.72 -48.67 -23.21
CA ILE A 4 33.48 -48.09 -22.62
C ILE A 4 32.83 -46.92 -23.41
N SER A 5 31.53 -46.82 -23.66
CA SER A 5 30.34 -47.51 -23.11
C SER A 5 29.23 -47.62 -24.18
N THR A 6 28.53 -48.75 -24.38
CA THR A 6 27.32 -49.18 -23.63
C THR A 6 26.31 -48.02 -23.46
N SER A 7 25.02 -48.07 -23.83
CA SER A 7 24.04 -49.16 -23.93
C SER A 7 22.91 -48.67 -24.85
N TRP A 8 22.47 -49.39 -25.88
CA TRP A 8 21.53 -50.53 -25.85
C TRP A 8 20.12 -50.22 -25.30
N LYS A 9 19.14 -50.44 -26.20
CA LYS A 9 17.72 -50.78 -26.00
C LYS A 9 16.80 -49.58 -25.75
N ILE A 10 16.10 -49.10 -26.78
CA ILE A 10 14.82 -49.63 -27.32
C ILE A 10 13.76 -49.69 -26.23
N ILE A 11 12.69 -48.89 -26.38
CA ILE A 11 11.30 -49.02 -25.86
C ILE A 11 10.66 -47.64 -26.13
N LEU A 12 9.42 -47.43 -26.59
CA LEU A 12 8.31 -48.26 -27.04
C LEU A 12 7.19 -47.25 -27.38
N LYS A 13 6.39 -47.57 -28.40
CA LYS A 13 5.14 -46.88 -28.76
C LYS A 13 4.30 -46.50 -27.54
N SER A 14 3.71 -45.30 -27.54
CA SER A 14 2.36 -45.09 -27.01
C SER A 14 1.74 -43.80 -27.52
N ARG A 15 0.67 -43.97 -28.29
CA ARG A 15 -0.25 -42.93 -28.74
C ARG A 15 -1.11 -42.56 -27.53
N PHE A 16 -0.97 -41.36 -27.00
CA PHE A 16 -1.89 -40.84 -25.98
C PHE A 16 -2.73 -39.71 -26.55
N LEU A 17 -4.04 -39.92 -26.45
CA LEU A 17 -5.14 -39.06 -26.87
C LEU A 17 -5.06 -37.68 -26.19
N ALA A 18 -5.03 -36.61 -26.99
CA ALA A 18 -5.25 -35.26 -26.50
C ALA A 18 -6.75 -35.01 -26.35
N VAL A 19 -7.25 -35.18 -25.12
CA VAL A 19 -8.59 -34.72 -24.73
C VAL A 19 -8.52 -33.22 -24.52
N LEU A 20 -9.24 -32.49 -25.37
CA LEU A 20 -9.34 -31.04 -25.40
C LEU A 20 -10.19 -30.56 -24.20
N SER A 21 -9.56 -30.25 -23.08
CA SER A 21 -10.22 -29.62 -21.94
C SER A 21 -10.50 -28.15 -22.25
N ILE A 22 -11.72 -27.84 -22.67
CA ILE A 22 -12.24 -26.46 -22.73
C ILE A 22 -12.44 -26.02 -21.27
N GLY A 23 -11.38 -25.44 -20.69
CA GLY A 23 -11.49 -24.69 -19.45
C GLY A 23 -12.26 -23.41 -19.71
N VAL A 24 -13.53 -23.39 -19.30
CA VAL A 24 -14.29 -22.15 -19.15
C VAL A 24 -13.58 -21.33 -18.07
N LEU A 25 -12.77 -20.37 -18.50
CA LEU A 25 -12.24 -19.33 -17.66
C LEU A 25 -13.46 -18.54 -17.16
N VAL A 26 -13.89 -18.81 -15.93
CA VAL A 26 -14.73 -17.86 -15.19
C VAL A 26 -13.82 -16.65 -14.97
N ALA A 27 -13.84 -15.73 -15.93
CA ALA A 27 -13.36 -14.38 -15.75
C ALA A 27 -14.24 -13.75 -14.67
N GLY A 28 -13.89 -14.01 -13.42
CA GLY A 28 -14.39 -13.27 -12.29
C GLY A 28 -14.00 -11.83 -12.55
N SER A 29 -14.93 -11.05 -13.09
CA SER A 29 -14.85 -9.60 -13.10
C SER A 29 -14.82 -9.19 -11.65
N ALA A 30 -13.61 -9.12 -11.07
CA ALA A 30 -13.38 -8.37 -9.87
C ALA A 30 -13.80 -6.94 -10.21
N LEU A 31 -15.02 -6.56 -9.83
CA LEU A 31 -15.37 -5.15 -9.70
C LEU A 31 -14.30 -4.59 -8.76
N ALA A 32 -13.33 -3.88 -9.32
CA ALA A 32 -12.34 -3.17 -8.53
C ALA A 32 -13.14 -2.17 -7.69
N LYS A 33 -13.30 -2.45 -6.40
CA LYS A 33 -13.97 -1.56 -5.45
C LYS A 33 -13.26 -0.21 -5.58
N GLU A 34 -14.00 0.80 -6.01
CA GLU A 34 -13.45 2.12 -6.27
C GLU A 34 -12.73 2.63 -5.02
N ALA A 35 -11.49 3.09 -5.19
CA ALA A 35 -10.65 3.51 -4.08
C ALA A 35 -11.31 4.70 -3.38
N ILE A 36 -11.42 4.64 -2.05
CA ILE A 36 -11.94 5.75 -1.26
C ILE A 36 -10.97 6.91 -1.37
N ARG A 37 -11.47 8.09 -1.74
CA ARG A 37 -10.69 9.32 -1.86
C ARG A 37 -11.05 10.30 -0.74
N LEU A 38 -10.06 11.08 -0.35
CA LEU A 38 -10.22 12.11 0.68
C LEU A 38 -11.03 13.31 0.17
N ASP A 39 -12.04 13.69 0.95
CA ASP A 39 -12.89 14.85 0.71
C ASP A 39 -12.46 16.00 1.62
N ALA A 40 -11.75 16.98 1.05
CA ALA A 40 -11.26 18.15 1.80
C ALA A 40 -12.24 19.33 1.84
N SER A 41 -13.48 19.17 1.35
CA SER A 41 -14.47 20.27 1.28
C SER A 41 -14.80 20.90 2.64
N SER A 42 -14.65 20.16 3.72
CA SER A 42 -14.74 20.63 5.11
C SER A 42 -13.96 19.73 6.05
N ASP A 43 -13.70 20.18 7.28
CA ASP A 43 -13.01 19.35 8.29
C ASP A 43 -13.81 18.07 8.60
N ALA A 44 -15.13 18.18 8.69
CA ALA A 44 -16.01 17.04 8.95
C ALA A 44 -16.01 16.04 7.77
N ALA A 45 -16.00 16.54 6.53
CA ALA A 45 -15.91 15.69 5.35
C ALA A 45 -14.54 14.98 5.27
N ALA A 46 -13.47 15.67 5.65
CA ALA A 46 -12.13 15.10 5.68
C ALA A 46 -12.02 13.98 6.72
N GLU A 47 -12.55 14.19 7.93
CA GLU A 47 -12.58 13.16 8.97
C GLU A 47 -13.41 11.95 8.55
N SER A 48 -14.63 12.17 8.05
CA SER A 48 -15.52 11.07 7.65
C SER A 48 -14.95 10.27 6.46
N SER A 49 -14.31 10.92 5.48
CA SER A 49 -13.68 10.21 4.37
C SER A 49 -12.40 9.48 4.80
N TRP A 50 -11.64 10.04 5.74
CA TRP A 50 -10.47 9.41 6.34
C TRP A 50 -10.81 8.16 7.15
N GLU A 51 -11.80 8.22 8.03
CA GLU A 51 -12.27 7.07 8.82
C GLU A 51 -12.68 5.92 7.91
N ARG A 52 -13.51 6.19 6.90
CA ARG A 52 -13.93 5.20 5.90
C ARG A 52 -12.73 4.59 5.16
N MET A 53 -11.74 5.41 4.79
CA MET A 53 -10.52 4.91 4.14
C MET A 53 -9.76 3.96 5.06
N VAL A 54 -9.52 4.36 6.31
CA VAL A 54 -8.78 3.58 7.32
C VAL A 54 -9.47 2.25 7.64
N GLU A 55 -10.80 2.23 7.67
CA GLU A 55 -11.59 1.00 7.88
C GLU A 55 -11.63 0.08 6.66
N SER A 56 -11.47 0.65 5.45
CA SER A 56 -11.55 -0.13 4.21
C SER A 56 -10.29 -0.90 3.85
N VAL A 57 -9.15 -0.57 4.46
CA VAL A 57 -7.84 -1.17 4.15
C VAL A 57 -7.47 -2.31 5.10
N SER A 58 -6.56 -3.19 4.67
CA SER A 58 -6.05 -4.27 5.52
C SER A 58 -5.27 -3.72 6.73
N ALA A 59 -5.14 -4.50 7.80
CA ALA A 59 -4.41 -4.08 9.01
C ALA A 59 -2.95 -3.64 8.71
N ALA A 60 -2.23 -4.38 7.85
CA ALA A 60 -0.88 -4.03 7.45
C ALA A 60 -0.82 -2.70 6.66
N LYS A 61 -1.82 -2.43 5.80
CA LYS A 61 -1.90 -1.18 5.04
C LYS A 61 -2.35 -0.01 5.93
N LYS A 62 -3.24 -0.25 6.90
CA LYS A 62 -3.66 0.73 7.91
C LYS A 62 -2.45 1.28 8.68
N GLN A 63 -1.54 0.42 9.14
CA GLN A 63 -0.34 0.88 9.84
C GLN A 63 0.52 1.81 8.96
N LYS A 64 0.76 1.45 7.70
CA LYS A 64 1.50 2.30 6.75
C LYS A 64 0.80 3.64 6.51
N LEU A 65 -0.52 3.61 6.37
CA LEU A 65 -1.35 4.78 6.15
C LEU A 65 -1.29 5.75 7.35
N LEU A 66 -1.39 5.24 8.58
CA LEU A 66 -1.27 6.06 9.80
C LEU A 66 0.13 6.67 9.96
N VAL A 67 1.18 5.91 9.67
CA VAL A 67 2.56 6.41 9.70
C VAL A 67 2.77 7.50 8.65
N ALA A 68 2.27 7.30 7.42
CA ALA A 68 2.33 8.31 6.37
C ALA A 68 1.60 9.61 6.76
N MET A 69 0.42 9.50 7.36
CA MET A 69 -0.33 10.66 7.87
C MET A 69 0.46 11.43 8.93
N LEU A 70 1.14 10.74 9.84
CA LEU A 70 2.02 11.36 10.83
C LEU A 70 3.21 12.07 10.16
N GLN A 71 3.85 11.43 9.19
CA GLN A 71 4.97 12.01 8.44
C GLN A 71 4.56 13.30 7.71
N ILE A 72 3.39 13.30 7.07
CA ILE A 72 2.82 14.48 6.40
C ILE A 72 2.55 15.60 7.42
N ASN A 73 2.01 15.28 8.59
CA ASN A 73 1.73 16.24 9.67
C ASN A 73 2.99 16.85 10.28
N LEU A 74 4.11 16.12 10.28
CA LEU A 74 5.40 16.55 10.81
C LEU A 74 6.28 17.24 9.76
N GLU A 75 5.91 17.21 8.50
CA GLU A 75 6.67 17.85 7.44
C GLU A 75 6.81 19.37 7.70
N GLY A 76 8.04 19.86 7.66
CA GLY A 76 8.37 21.25 7.94
C GLY A 76 8.49 21.61 9.43
N VAL A 77 8.19 20.68 10.35
CA VAL A 77 8.40 20.88 11.80
C VAL A 77 9.86 20.62 12.14
N ASN A 78 10.56 21.63 12.67
CA ASN A 78 12.01 21.58 12.89
C ASN A 78 12.39 21.14 14.30
N SER A 79 11.49 21.32 15.28
CA SER A 79 11.76 20.94 16.67
C SER A 79 10.49 20.74 17.50
N ALA A 80 10.60 20.00 18.60
CA ALA A 80 9.52 19.87 19.57
C ALA A 80 9.17 21.21 20.27
N TYR A 81 10.14 22.12 20.39
CA TYR A 81 9.88 23.47 20.93
C TYR A 81 8.98 24.30 20.02
N GLU A 82 9.12 24.13 18.70
CA GLU A 82 8.23 24.74 17.71
C GLU A 82 6.79 24.26 17.89
N VAL A 83 6.60 22.95 18.14
CA VAL A 83 5.29 22.37 18.43
C VAL A 83 4.69 22.94 19.73
N ALA A 84 5.50 23.09 20.78
CA ALA A 84 5.04 23.65 22.05
C ALA A 84 4.61 25.13 21.91
N GLY A 85 5.28 25.90 21.05
CA GLY A 85 4.98 27.31 20.80
C GLY A 85 3.86 27.56 19.79
N ASN A 86 3.44 26.56 19.02
CA ASN A 86 2.43 26.71 17.97
C ASN A 86 1.23 25.76 18.18
N PRO A 87 0.06 26.28 18.62
CA PRO A 87 -1.14 25.48 18.85
C PRO A 87 -1.63 24.68 17.63
N GLU A 88 -1.36 25.17 16.41
CA GLU A 88 -1.72 24.45 15.18
C GLU A 88 -0.84 23.21 14.97
N LEU A 89 0.40 23.25 15.46
CA LEU A 89 1.31 22.12 15.40
C LEU A 89 0.96 21.02 16.41
N GLN A 90 0.20 21.34 17.47
CA GLN A 90 -0.17 20.43 18.55
C GLN A 90 -1.32 19.49 18.18
N ARG A 91 -2.10 19.84 17.16
CA ARG A 91 -3.22 19.02 16.67
C ARG A 91 -2.77 18.28 15.42
N PHE A 92 -2.21 17.09 15.62
CA PHE A 92 -1.99 16.15 14.52
C PHE A 92 -3.31 15.53 14.12
N GLY A 93 -3.62 15.53 12.83
CA GLY A 93 -4.88 14.99 12.33
C GLY A 93 -5.11 15.30 10.86
N ILE A 94 -6.17 14.72 10.30
CA ILE A 94 -6.48 14.91 8.88
C ILE A 94 -6.90 16.34 8.58
N ALA A 95 -7.68 16.99 9.45
CA ALA A 95 -8.15 18.37 9.24
C ALA A 95 -7.02 19.36 8.95
N ARG A 96 -5.87 19.20 9.61
CA ARG A 96 -4.70 20.06 9.44
C ARG A 96 -4.02 19.91 8.08
N VAL A 97 -4.04 18.71 7.51
CA VAL A 97 -3.34 18.38 6.26
C VAL A 97 -4.29 18.10 5.10
N LYS A 98 -5.60 18.27 5.29
CA LYS A 98 -6.64 17.89 4.34
C LYS A 98 -6.41 18.45 2.93
N ASP A 99 -5.97 19.70 2.83
CA ASP A 99 -5.76 20.36 1.54
C ASP A 99 -4.57 19.76 0.77
N ARG A 100 -3.60 19.18 1.49
CA ARG A 100 -2.43 18.51 0.91
C ARG A 100 -2.73 17.10 0.43
N VAL A 101 -3.78 16.48 0.96
CA VAL A 101 -4.18 15.10 0.62
C VAL A 101 -5.55 15.04 -0.04
N ALA A 102 -6.09 16.19 -0.46
CA ALA A 102 -7.39 16.30 -1.10
C ALA A 102 -7.46 15.44 -2.37
N GLY A 103 -8.48 14.59 -2.45
CA GLY A 103 -8.70 13.69 -3.59
C GLY A 103 -7.78 12.48 -3.66
N LEU A 104 -6.79 12.35 -2.76
CA LEU A 104 -5.87 11.22 -2.74
C LEU A 104 -6.54 9.98 -2.15
N ASP A 105 -6.14 8.82 -2.66
CA ASP A 105 -6.43 7.52 -2.07
C ASP A 105 -5.36 7.07 -1.05
N ALA A 106 -5.57 5.89 -0.44
CA ALA A 106 -4.68 5.36 0.58
C ALA A 106 -3.24 5.11 0.08
N ASP A 107 -3.06 4.61 -1.15
CA ASP A 107 -1.72 4.33 -1.69
C ASP A 107 -0.99 5.62 -2.03
N GLU A 108 -1.71 6.61 -2.54
CA GLU A 108 -1.17 7.94 -2.84
C GLU A 108 -0.76 8.69 -1.57
N ILE A 109 -1.54 8.61 -0.50
CA ILE A 109 -1.19 9.18 0.81
C ILE A 109 0.05 8.49 1.38
N ILE A 110 0.15 7.15 1.29
CA ILE A 110 1.34 6.40 1.72
C ILE A 110 2.57 6.85 0.93
N ALA A 111 2.44 6.97 -0.40
CA ALA A 111 3.52 7.43 -1.26
C ALA A 111 3.92 8.89 -0.98
N LEU A 112 2.97 9.74 -0.58
CA LEU A 112 3.24 11.11 -0.17
C LEU A 112 4.01 11.17 1.15
N GLY A 113 3.59 10.41 2.17
CA GLY A 113 4.32 10.34 3.46
C GLY A 113 5.74 9.81 3.33
N GLY A 114 5.95 8.83 2.43
CA GLY A 114 7.29 8.36 2.09
C GLY A 114 8.20 9.44 1.51
N ARG A 115 7.64 10.40 0.75
CA ARG A 115 8.38 11.55 0.20
C ARG A 115 8.61 12.65 1.24
N ALA A 116 7.61 12.93 2.09
CA ALA A 116 7.72 13.83 3.23
C ALA A 116 8.87 13.44 4.17
N SER A 117 9.13 12.13 4.28
CA SER A 117 10.21 11.53 5.07
C SER A 117 11.61 11.68 4.47
N GLY A 118 11.76 12.38 3.33
CA GLY A 118 13.07 12.77 2.78
C GLY A 118 13.97 13.51 3.78
N ALA A 119 13.43 13.93 4.93
CA ALA A 119 14.13 14.32 6.14
C ALA A 119 14.01 13.25 7.27
N GLY A 120 14.70 12.11 7.12
CA GLY A 120 15.34 11.40 8.24
C GLY A 120 14.53 10.96 9.48
N VAL A 121 13.22 10.68 9.42
CA VAL A 121 12.53 10.01 10.56
C VAL A 121 12.77 8.50 10.47
N ARG A 122 13.94 8.04 10.94
CA ARG A 122 14.17 6.61 11.22
C ARG A 122 13.37 6.24 12.47
N ILE A 123 12.16 5.72 12.27
CA ILE A 123 11.48 4.96 13.34
C ILE A 123 12.29 3.68 13.53
N GLN A 124 13.18 3.67 14.52
CA GLN A 124 13.84 2.45 14.95
C GLN A 124 12.77 1.56 15.59
N SER A 125 12.53 0.41 14.97
CA SER A 125 11.78 -0.68 15.60
C SER A 125 12.45 -0.99 16.95
N ILE A 126 11.68 -0.88 18.02
CA ILE A 126 12.10 -1.36 19.34
C ILE A 126 11.83 -2.87 19.32
N GLU A 127 12.90 -3.67 19.22
CA GLU A 127 12.89 -5.10 19.53
C GLU A 127 12.86 -5.32 21.05
#